data_AF-A0A521W3V1-F1
#
_entry.id   AF-A0A521W3V1-F1
#
_cell.length_a   1.000
_cell.length_b   1.000
_cell.length_c   1.000
_cell.angle_alpha   90.00
_cell.angle_beta   90.00
_cell.angle_gamma   90.00
#
_symmetry.space_group_name_H-M   'P 1'
#
loop_
_entity.id
_entity.type
_entity.pdbx_description
1 polymer ?
#
loop_
_entity_poly.entity_id
_entity_poly.type
_entity_poly.pdbx_seq_one_letter_code
_entity_poly.pdbx_strand_id
1 'polypeptide(L)' 'MLELGLKTLIAYLLGSLLGAMLIGALRGVDIREAGSGNAGGTNALRTQGFWFAAGVALIDVGKGALAVAWLP' A
#
# COMPACT_ATOMS: atom_id res chain seq x y z
N MET A 1 -12.65 -20.87 -14.75
CA MET A 1 -13.34 -20.19 -13.64
C MET A 1 -12.51 -20.19 -12.35
N LEU A 2 -12.07 -21.35 -11.83
CA LEU A 2 -11.24 -21.42 -10.61
C LEU A 2 -9.90 -20.67 -10.72
N GLU A 3 -9.23 -20.78 -11.86
CA GLU A 3 -7.97 -20.07 -12.13
C GLU A 3 -8.11 -18.54 -12.01
N LEU A 4 -9.15 -17.97 -12.63
CA LEU A 4 -9.44 -16.54 -12.55
C LEU A 4 -9.75 -16.12 -11.10
N GLY A 5 -10.48 -16.96 -10.37
CA GLY A 5 -10.76 -16.76 -8.95
C GLY A 5 -9.48 -16.72 -8.11
N LEU A 6 -8.56 -17.66 -8.33
CA LEU A 6 -7.28 -17.71 -7.62
C LEU A 6 -6.41 -16.48 -7.94
N LYS A 7 -6.29 -16.09 -9.20
CA LYS A 7 -5.56 -14.88 -9.61
C LYS A 7 -6.13 -13.63 -8.94
N THR A 8 -7.46 -13.50 -8.95
CA THR A 8 -8.15 -12.38 -8.31
C THR A 8 -7.89 -12.35 -6.81
N LEU A 9 -7.93 -13.51 -6.15
CA LEU A 9 -7.65 -13.62 -4.72
C LEU A 9 -6.21 -13.19 -4.41
N ILE A 10 -5.21 -13.68 -5.16
CA ILE A 10 -3.81 -13.32 -4.94
C ILE A 10 -3.60 -11.81 -5.17
N ALA A 11 -4.17 -11.25 -6.24
CA ALA A 11 -4.10 -9.82 -6.52
C ALA A 11 -4.75 -8.99 -5.39
N TYR A 12 -5.90 -9.43 -4.87
CA TYR A 12 -6.57 -8.78 -3.75
C TYR A 12 -5.70 -8.80 -2.49
N LEU A 13 -5.18 -9.96 -2.10
CA LEU A 13 -4.33 -10.11 -0.91
C LEU A 13 -3.06 -9.26 -1.01
N LEU A 14 -2.43 -9.22 -2.18
CA LEU A 14 -1.28 -8.35 -2.45
C LEU A 14 -1.67 -6.86 -2.34
N GLY A 15 -2.83 -6.48 -2.90
CA GLY A 15 -3.37 -5.12 -2.84
C GLY A 15 -3.74 -4.66 -1.43
N SER A 16 -4.18 -5.57 -0.57
CA SER A 16 -4.55 -5.30 0.84
C SER A 16 -3.36 -4.88 1.71
N LEU A 17 -2.12 -5.06 1.25
CA LEU A 17 -0.92 -4.56 1.93
C LEU A 17 -0.83 -3.04 1.79
N LEU A 18 -1.33 -2.29 2.77
CA LEU A 18 -1.32 -0.82 2.74
C LEU A 18 0.10 -0.26 2.99
N GLY A 19 0.69 0.38 1.98
CA GLY A 19 2.07 0.90 2.08
C GLY A 19 2.29 1.88 3.23
N ALA A 20 1.29 2.72 3.53
CA ALA A 20 1.35 3.67 4.64
C ALA A 20 1.37 2.99 6.02
N MET A 21 0.67 1.86 6.16
CA MET A 21 0.69 1.06 7.40
C MET A 21 2.02 0.33 7.56
N LEU A 22 2.56 -0.22 6.47
CA LEU A 22 3.86 -0.91 6.47
C LEU A 22 5.00 0.04 6.87
N ILE A 23 5.11 1.19 6.20
CA ILE A 23 6.16 2.16 6.53
C ILE A 23 5.90 2.80 7.90
N GLY A 24 4.63 3.02 8.25
CA GLY A 24 4.24 3.49 9.58
C GLY A 24 4.76 2.56 10.67
N ALA A 25 4.52 1.26 10.55
CA ALA A 25 5.00 0.25 11.49
C ALA A 25 6.53 0.26 11.62
N LEU A 26 7.27 0.39 10.50
CA LEU A 26 8.75 0.47 10.51
C LEU A 26 9.29 1.75 11.18
N ARG A 27 8.48 2.81 11.24
CA ARG A 27 8.84 4.09 11.86
C ARG A 27 8.19 4.32 13.23
N GLY A 28 7.44 3.35 13.75
CA GLY A 28 6.73 3.48 15.03
C GLY A 28 5.59 4.50 15.00
N VAL A 29 4.95 4.69 13.84
CA VAL A 29 3.88 5.67 13.65
C VAL A 29 2.62 4.97 13.13
N ASP A 30 1.47 5.18 13.78
CA ASP A 30 0.18 4.87 13.18
C ASP A 30 -0.32 6.06 12.36
N ILE A 31 -0.30 5.91 11.03
CA ILE A 31 -0.72 6.97 10.11
C ILE A 31 -2.21 7.34 10.25
N ARG A 32 -3.02 6.44 10.83
CA ARG A 32 -4.47 6.63 10.97
C ARG A 32 -4.83 7.53 12.14
N GLU A 33 -3.90 7.73 13.07
CA GLU A 33 -4.06 8.65 14.21
C GLU A 33 -3.69 10.10 13.84
N ALA A 34 -3.22 10.34 12.61
CA ALA A 34 -2.75 11.64 12.15
C ALA A 34 -3.51 12.14 10.91
N GLY A 35 -3.61 13.47 10.80
CA GLY A 35 -4.15 14.16 9.63
C GLY A 35 -5.60 13.76 9.34
N SER A 36 -5.85 13.22 8.14
CA SER A 36 -7.21 12.80 7.73
C SER A 36 -7.56 11.37 8.16
N GLY A 37 -6.66 10.68 8.87
CA GLY A 37 -6.83 9.29 9.31
C GLY A 37 -6.81 8.23 8.19
N ASN A 38 -6.61 8.62 6.94
CA ASN A 38 -6.53 7.70 5.81
C ASN A 38 -5.12 7.10 5.70
N ALA A 39 -5.02 5.79 5.46
CA ALA A 39 -3.76 5.07 5.24
C ALA A 39 -3.26 5.17 3.79
N GLY A 40 -3.31 6.37 3.21
CA GLY A 40 -2.92 6.64 1.83
C GLY A 40 -1.79 7.66 1.70
N GLY A 41 -1.20 7.73 0.51
CA GLY A 41 -0.05 8.59 0.19
C GLY A 41 -0.27 10.08 0.49
N THR A 42 -1.49 10.61 0.26
CA THR A 42 -1.78 12.02 0.56
C THR A 42 -1.72 12.34 2.05
N ASN A 43 -2.23 11.45 2.91
CA ASN A 43 -2.14 11.65 4.35
C ASN A 43 -0.71 11.45 4.84
N ALA A 44 0.01 10.48 4.26
CA ALA A 44 1.42 10.26 4.49
C ALA A 44 2.27 11.49 4.17
N LEU A 45 2.04 12.13 3.01
CA LEU A 45 2.74 13.35 2.63
C LEU A 45 2.46 14.49 3.61
N ARG A 46 1.19 14.65 3.99
CA ARG A 46 0.73 15.71 4.90
C ARG A 46 1.30 15.58 6.32
N THR A 47 1.44 14.35 6.82
CA THR A 47 1.72 14.09 8.25
C THR A 47 3.16 13.64 8.51
N GLN A 48 3.80 12.97 7.56
CA GLN A 48 5.13 12.36 7.72
C GLN A 48 6.17 12.86 6.71
N GLY A 49 5.75 13.71 5.77
CA GLY A 49 6.63 14.35 4.79
C GLY A 49 6.91 13.50 3.54
N PHE A 50 7.68 14.11 2.63
CA PHE A 50 7.90 13.60 1.27
C PHE A 50 8.49 12.19 1.24
N TRP A 51 9.55 11.93 2.02
CA TRP A 51 10.24 10.63 1.97
C TRP A 51 9.38 9.48 2.48
N PHE A 52 8.54 9.72 3.48
CA PHE A 52 7.58 8.72 3.92
C PHE A 52 6.58 8.45 2.80
N ALA A 53 5.97 9.50 2.23
CA ALA A 53 4.98 9.37 1.16
C ALA A 53 5.54 8.72 -0.12
N ALA A 54 6.79 9.02 -0.48
CA ALA A 54 7.48 8.42 -1.62
C ALA A 54 7.65 6.91 -1.42
N GLY A 55 8.02 6.47 -0.21
CA GLY A 55 8.05 5.06 0.13
C GLY A 55 6.68 4.39 0.04
N VAL A 56 5.62 5.07 0.51
CA VAL A 56 4.25 4.56 0.41
C VAL A 56 3.85 4.35 -1.04
N ALA A 57 4.09 5.36 -1.88
CA ALA A 57 3.82 5.30 -3.31
C ALA A 57 4.61 4.18 -4.00
N LEU A 58 5.88 3.99 -3.63
CA LEU A 58 6.70 2.90 -4.18
C LEU A 58 6.11 1.53 -3.86
N ILE A 59 5.63 1.30 -2.64
CA ILE A 59 5.00 0.04 -2.25
C ILE A 59 3.65 -0.14 -2.96
N ASP A 60 2.79 0.88 -2.93
CA ASP A 60 1.43 0.79 -3.47
C ASP A 60 1.40 0.65 -5.00
N VAL A 61 2.31 1.33 -5.71
CA VAL A 61 2.48 1.17 -7.16
C VAL A 61 3.21 -0.15 -7.45
N GLY A 62 4.27 -0.46 -6.71
CA GLY A 62 5.09 -1.66 -6.92
C GLY A 62 4.29 -2.94 -6.78
N LYS A 63 3.44 -3.06 -5.75
CA LYS A 63 2.57 -4.24 -5.57
C LYS A 63 1.55 -4.38 -6.70
N GLY A 64 1.02 -3.27 -7.23
CA GLY A 64 0.11 -3.28 -8.37
C GLY A 64 0.81 -3.71 -9.66
N ALA A 65 2.00 -3.17 -9.92
CA ALA A 65 2.83 -3.57 -11.06
C ALA A 65 3.23 -5.05 -10.98
N LEU A 66 3.59 -5.54 -9.79
CA LEU A 66 3.89 -6.96 -9.56
C LEU A 66 2.66 -7.84 -9.80
N ALA A 67 1.48 -7.44 -9.33
CA ALA A 67 0.24 -8.19 -9.59
C ALA A 67 -0.01 -8.35 -11.09
N VAL A 68 0.11 -7.26 -11.86
CA VAL A 68 -0.11 -7.28 -13.32
C VAL A 68 0.95 -8.10 -14.05
N ALA A 69 2.22 -8.01 -13.64
CA ALA A 69 3.31 -8.70 -14.32
C ALA A 69 3.34 -10.21 -14.05
N TRP A 70 2.91 -10.66 -12.86
CA TRP A 70 3.05 -12.05 -12.40
C TRP A 70 1.76 -12.86 -12.37
N LEU A 71 0.59 -12.21 -12.50
CA LEU A 71 -0.71 -12.88 -12.58
C LEU A 71 -1.31 -12.65 -13.99
N PRO A 72 -0.76 -13.28 -15.05
CA PRO A 72 -1.25 -13.13 -16.42
C PRO A 72 -2.65 -13.72 -16.62
#